data_AF-A0A428JQ33-F1
#
_entry.id   AF-A0A428JQ33-F1
#
_cell.length_a   1.000
_cell.length_b   1.000
_cell.length_c   1.000
_cell.angle_alpha   90.00
_cell.angle_beta   90.00
_cell.angle_gamma   90.00
#
_symmetry.space_group_name_H-M   'P 1'
#
loop_
_entity.id
_entity.type
_entity.pdbx_description
1 polymer ?
#
loop_
_entity_poly.entity_id
_entity_poly.type
_entity_poly.pdbx_seq_one_letter_code
_entity_poly.pdbx_strand_id
1 'polypeptide(L)'
;MLHHYATTSHSTTVRTFILWLLSNAGGTLWLLLDFASARLADYSIALLAGLLAALVSLAVVPLVIPFFTMMSRVKPGWSRRSMALGGVVLFFLLANQLLVLLSPIDSMQAVLPLSLPYGVAAVLAVFWLYGPAQRAAVAAHH
;
A
#
# COMPACT_ATOMS: atom_id res chain seq x y z
N MET A 1 25.46 20.02 -4.11
CA MET A 1 24.08 19.75 -3.63
C MET A 1 23.29 18.80 -4.54
N LEU A 2 23.43 18.84 -5.87
CA LEU A 2 22.72 17.94 -6.80
C LEU A 2 23.01 16.43 -6.59
N HIS A 3 24.26 16.04 -6.29
CA HIS A 3 24.60 14.63 -6.06
C HIS A 3 24.01 14.03 -4.77
N HIS A 4 23.86 14.81 -3.71
CA HIS A 4 23.23 14.36 -2.46
C HIS A 4 21.71 14.20 -2.62
N TYR A 5 21.08 15.04 -3.45
CA TYR A 5 19.66 14.95 -3.77
C TYR A 5 19.33 13.72 -4.65
N ALA A 6 20.19 13.43 -5.63
CA ALA A 6 20.02 12.25 -6.50
C ALA A 6 20.19 10.91 -5.75
N THR A 7 21.16 10.83 -4.84
CA THR A 7 21.41 9.62 -4.03
C THR A 7 20.32 9.38 -2.98
N THR A 8 19.83 10.43 -2.31
CA THR A 8 18.69 10.33 -1.38
C THR A 8 17.38 10.00 -2.08
N SER A 9 17.14 10.55 -3.28
CA SER A 9 15.97 10.22 -4.10
C SER A 9 16.00 8.77 -4.59
N HIS A 10 17.14 8.27 -5.08
CA HIS A 10 17.28 6.89 -5.53
C HIS A 10 17.07 5.89 -4.37
N SER A 11 17.64 6.18 -3.20
CA SER A 11 17.44 5.38 -1.99
C SER A 11 15.97 5.30 -1.56
N THR A 12 15.25 6.43 -1.65
CA THR A 12 13.82 6.49 -1.28
C THR A 12 12.95 5.73 -2.26
N THR A 13 13.20 5.85 -3.57
CA THR A 13 12.48 5.09 -4.60
C THR A 13 12.68 3.60 -4.44
N VAL A 14 13.93 3.14 -4.26
CA VAL A 14 14.25 1.72 -4.04
C VAL A 14 13.58 1.19 -2.77
N ARG A 15 13.64 1.95 -1.66
CA ARG A 15 12.98 1.55 -0.40
C ARG A 15 11.45 1.46 -0.55
N THR A 16 10.84 2.39 -1.29
CA THR A 16 9.40 2.38 -1.58
C THR A 16 9.02 1.19 -2.44
N PHE A 17 9.82 0.89 -3.46
CA PHE A 17 9.61 -0.27 -4.32
C PHE A 17 9.73 -1.60 -3.56
N ILE A 18 10.73 -1.73 -2.69
CA ILE A 18 10.90 -2.91 -1.82
C ILE A 18 9.71 -3.07 -0.87
N LEU A 19 9.23 -1.99 -0.25
CA LEU A 19 8.05 -2.03 0.62
C LEU A 19 6.78 -2.40 -0.14
N TRP A 20 6.62 -1.89 -1.37
CA TRP A 20 5.52 -2.25 -2.25
C TRP A 20 5.57 -3.74 -2.63
N LEU A 21 6.75 -4.26 -3.01
CA LEU A 21 6.95 -5.68 -3.31
C LEU A 21 6.62 -6.56 -2.10
N LEU A 22 7.17 -6.24 -0.93
CA LEU A 22 6.93 -7.01 0.30
C LEU A 22 5.45 -7.02 0.70
N SER A 23 4.75 -5.89 0.53
CA SER A 23 3.33 -5.79 0.86
C SER A 23 2.48 -6.65 -0.09
N ASN A 24 2.78 -6.62 -1.40
CA ASN A 24 2.06 -7.41 -2.39
C ASN A 24 2.40 -8.90 -2.29
N ALA A 25 3.67 -9.24 -2.09
CA ALA A 25 4.11 -10.62 -1.89
C ALA A 25 3.51 -11.21 -0.59
N GLY A 26 3.50 -10.44 0.50
CA GLY A 26 2.91 -10.86 1.77
C GLY A 26 1.40 -11.11 1.65
N GLY A 27 0.65 -10.20 1.02
CA GLY A 27 -0.78 -10.40 0.77
C GLY A 27 -1.06 -11.60 -0.15
N THR A 28 -0.23 -11.80 -1.17
CA THR A 28 -0.38 -12.94 -2.10
C THR A 28 -0.06 -14.27 -1.42
N LEU A 29 0.98 -14.32 -0.58
CA LEU A 29 1.32 -15.50 0.22
C LEU A 29 0.20 -15.85 1.21
N TRP A 30 -0.43 -14.85 1.82
CA TRP A 30 -1.59 -15.07 2.69
C TRP A 30 -2.75 -15.70 1.92
N LEU A 31 -3.11 -15.16 0.76
CA LEU A 31 -4.14 -15.75 -0.11
C LEU A 31 -3.77 -17.19 -0.50
N LEU A 32 -2.50 -17.44 -0.83
CA LEU A 32 -2.03 -18.76 -1.22
C LEU A 32 -2.17 -19.77 -0.08
N LEU A 33 -1.89 -19.37 1.16
CA LEU A 33 -2.11 -20.19 2.35
C LEU A 33 -3.60 -20.46 2.60
N ASP A 34 -4.45 -19.43 2.46
CA ASP A 34 -5.90 -19.54 2.65
C ASP A 34 -6.52 -20.51 1.64
N PHE A 35 -6.23 -20.32 0.35
CA PHE A 35 -6.70 -21.23 -0.71
C PHE A 35 -6.10 -22.63 -0.60
N ALA A 36 -4.80 -22.76 -0.28
CA ALA A 36 -4.17 -24.07 -0.12
C ALA A 36 -4.73 -24.86 1.08
N SER A 37 -5.19 -24.17 2.13
CA SER A 37 -5.83 -24.80 3.29
C SER A 37 -7.20 -25.41 2.98
N ALA A 38 -7.93 -24.82 2.03
CA ALA A 38 -9.24 -25.29 1.61
C ALA A 38 -9.17 -26.28 0.44
N ARG A 39 -8.44 -25.93 -0.62
CA ARG A 39 -8.29 -26.71 -1.87
C ARG A 39 -6.97 -26.37 -2.56
N LEU A 40 -6.02 -27.29 -2.49
CA LEU A 40 -4.70 -27.16 -3.13
C LEU A 40 -4.75 -26.91 -4.65
N ALA A 41 -5.87 -27.23 -5.32
CA ALA A 41 -6.06 -26.98 -6.74
C ALA A 41 -6.28 -25.48 -7.08
N ASP A 42 -6.68 -24.66 -6.11
CA ASP A 42 -7.09 -23.27 -6.33
C ASP A 42 -5.94 -22.25 -6.16
N TYR A 43 -4.70 -22.72 -6.00
CA TYR A 43 -3.51 -21.86 -5.81
C TYR A 43 -3.25 -20.90 -6.98
N SER A 44 -3.63 -21.29 -8.20
CA SER A 44 -3.51 -20.44 -9.40
C SER A 44 -4.40 -19.20 -9.32
N ILE A 45 -5.56 -19.32 -8.66
CA ILE A 45 -6.49 -18.22 -8.42
C ILE A 45 -5.87 -17.24 -7.43
N ALA A 46 -5.24 -17.72 -6.36
CA ALA A 46 -4.52 -16.88 -5.40
C ALA A 46 -3.37 -16.09 -6.06
N LEU A 47 -2.60 -16.73 -6.95
CA LEU A 47 -1.53 -16.07 -7.70
C LEU A 47 -2.06 -15.01 -8.69
N LEU A 48 -3.13 -15.31 -9.42
CA LEU A 48 -3.76 -14.37 -10.35
C LEU A 48 -4.37 -13.17 -9.62
N ALA A 49 -5.05 -13.42 -8.50
CA ALA A 49 -5.61 -12.38 -7.64
C ALA A 49 -4.51 -11.50 -7.04
N GLY A 50 -3.40 -12.10 -6.58
CA GLY A 50 -2.24 -11.36 -6.09
C GLY A 50 -1.56 -10.50 -7.15
N LEU A 51 -1.43 -11.02 -8.38
CA LEU A 51 -0.89 -10.27 -9.52
C LEU A 51 -1.81 -9.08 -9.89
N LEU A 52 -3.12 -9.29 -9.95
CA LEU A 52 -4.10 -8.23 -10.20
C LEU A 52 -4.05 -7.15 -9.11
N ALA A 53 -3.98 -7.54 -7.83
CA ALA A 53 -3.81 -6.61 -6.72
C ALA A 53 -2.52 -5.80 -6.84
N ALA A 54 -1.41 -6.44 -7.23
CA ALA A 54 -0.14 -5.77 -7.48
C ALA A 54 -0.26 -4.73 -8.61
N LEU A 55 -0.81 -5.11 -9.77
CA LEU A 55 -0.99 -4.19 -10.90
C LEU A 55 -1.89 -3.00 -10.57
N VAL A 56 -3.02 -3.25 -9.89
CA VAL A 56 -3.93 -2.19 -9.47
C VAL A 56 -3.26 -1.27 -8.45
N SER A 57 -2.55 -1.81 -7.46
CA SER A 57 -1.83 -0.98 -6.48
C SER A 57 -0.75 -0.13 -7.14
N LEU A 58 -0.04 -0.66 -8.15
CA LEU A 58 0.98 0.06 -8.91
C LEU A 58 0.37 1.23 -9.70
N ALA A 59 -0.80 1.03 -10.31
CA ALA A 59 -1.51 2.09 -11.05
C ALA A 59 -1.94 3.26 -10.14
N VAL A 60 -2.10 3.02 -8.85
CA VAL A 60 -2.50 4.03 -7.86
C VAL A 60 -1.29 4.79 -7.29
N VAL A 61 -0.06 4.25 -7.35
CA VAL A 61 1.16 4.88 -6.82
C VAL A 61 1.37 6.33 -7.32
N PRO A 62 1.21 6.66 -8.62
CA PRO A 62 1.39 8.02 -9.11
C PRO A 62 0.44 9.04 -8.47
N LEU A 63 -0.73 8.61 -7.96
CA LEU A 63 -1.74 9.48 -7.35
C LEU A 63 -1.36 9.95 -5.94
N VAL A 64 -0.34 9.35 -5.33
CA VAL A 64 0.13 9.71 -3.99
C VAL A 64 0.67 11.15 -3.94
N ILE A 65 1.42 11.58 -4.96
CA ILE A 65 1.98 12.93 -5.06
C ILE A 65 0.89 14.00 -5.10
N PRO A 66 -0.10 13.96 -6.02
CA PRO A 66 -1.17 14.95 -6.05
C PRO A 66 -2.01 14.91 -4.78
N PHE A 67 -2.23 13.73 -4.16
CA PHE A 67 -2.93 13.62 -2.88
C PHE A 67 -2.22 14.41 -1.76
N PHE A 68 -0.92 14.18 -1.53
CA PHE A 68 -0.18 14.92 -0.50
C PHE A 68 -0.08 16.42 -0.81
N THR A 69 0.06 16.77 -2.09
CA THR A 69 0.09 18.18 -2.54
C THR A 69 -1.24 18.88 -2.28
N MET A 70 -2.36 18.21 -2.53
CA MET A 70 -3.69 18.74 -2.26
C MET A 70 -3.97 18.82 -0.76
N MET A 71 -3.70 17.75 0.00
CA MET A 71 -3.99 17.70 1.44
C MET A 71 -3.15 18.69 2.24
N SER A 72 -1.89 18.93 1.86
CA SER A 72 -1.06 19.96 2.48
C SER A 72 -1.59 21.38 2.27
N ARG A 73 -2.28 21.64 1.15
CA ARG A 73 -2.92 22.94 0.87
C ARG A 73 -4.28 23.09 1.55
N VAL A 74 -5.10 22.03 1.56
CA VAL A 74 -6.47 22.08 2.11
C VAL A 74 -6.50 21.96 3.63
N LYS A 75 -5.58 21.18 4.22
CA LYS A 75 -5.50 20.91 5.67
C LYS A 75 -4.06 21.04 6.18
N PRO A 76 -3.49 22.26 6.21
CA PRO A 76 -2.08 22.48 6.60
C PRO A 76 -1.75 22.05 8.05
N GLY A 77 -2.74 21.92 8.93
CA GLY A 77 -2.57 21.50 10.33
C GLY A 77 -2.65 19.99 10.59
N TRP A 78 -2.88 19.15 9.58
CA TRP A 78 -2.96 17.70 9.80
C TRP A 78 -1.58 17.09 10.04
N SER A 79 -1.51 16.15 10.99
CA SER A 79 -0.30 15.37 11.19
C SER A 79 0.00 14.53 9.93
N ARG A 80 1.28 14.36 9.58
CA ARG A 80 1.70 13.51 8.45
C ARG A 80 1.14 12.10 8.54
N ARG A 81 1.01 11.57 9.77
CA ARG A 81 0.39 10.27 10.07
C ARG A 81 -1.10 10.24 9.67
N SER A 82 -1.86 11.28 10.03
CA SER A 82 -3.28 11.38 9.68
C SER A 82 -3.48 11.51 8.17
N MET A 83 -2.64 12.29 7.48
CA MET A 83 -2.67 12.38 6.02
C MET A 83 -2.34 11.03 5.36
N ALA A 84 -1.30 10.33 5.85
CA ALA A 84 -0.93 9.02 5.33
C ALA A 84 -2.02 7.97 5.54
N LEU A 85 -2.67 7.93 6.72
CA LEU A 85 -3.82 7.06 6.98
C LEU A 85 -4.99 7.37 6.05
N GLY A 86 -5.32 8.66 5.86
CA GLY A 86 -6.36 9.08 4.93
C GLY A 86 -6.07 8.64 3.49
N GLY A 87 -4.81 8.76 3.07
CA GLY A 87 -4.36 8.29 1.76
C GLY A 87 -4.48 6.78 1.62
N VAL A 88 -4.04 6.01 2.62
CA VAL A 88 -4.18 4.54 2.63
C VAL A 88 -5.64 4.13 2.50
N VAL A 89 -6.55 4.72 3.27
CA VAL A 89 -7.99 4.39 3.19
C VAL A 89 -8.55 4.74 1.81
N LEU A 90 -8.27 5.95 1.31
CA LEU A 90 -8.77 6.40 0.01
C LEU A 90 -8.28 5.51 -1.14
N PHE A 91 -6.97 5.25 -1.18
CA PHE A 91 -6.36 4.46 -2.24
C PHE A 91 -6.69 2.98 -2.13
N PHE A 92 -6.92 2.46 -0.92
CA PHE A 92 -7.46 1.12 -0.71
C PHE A 92 -8.86 0.99 -1.32
N LEU A 93 -9.76 1.94 -1.06
CA LEU A 93 -11.10 1.93 -1.65
C LEU A 93 -11.05 2.07 -3.18
N LEU A 94 -10.20 2.96 -3.71
CA LEU A 94 -10.01 3.13 -5.14
C LEU A 94 -9.49 1.85 -5.81
N ALA A 95 -8.51 1.19 -5.20
CA ALA A 95 -7.97 -0.07 -5.68
C ALA A 95 -9.03 -1.18 -5.68
N ASN A 96 -9.84 -1.26 -4.63
CA ASN A 96 -10.95 -2.23 -4.57
C ASN A 96 -12.01 -1.94 -5.65
N GLN A 97 -12.34 -0.68 -5.89
CA GLN A 97 -13.28 -0.30 -6.95
C GLN A 97 -12.74 -0.67 -8.34
N LEU A 98 -11.45 -0.44 -8.59
CA LEU A 98 -10.79 -0.87 -9.82
C LEU A 98 -10.78 -2.39 -9.96
N LEU A 99 -10.58 -3.13 -8.86
CA LEU A 99 -10.66 -4.60 -8.88
C LEU A 99 -12.05 -5.10 -9.25
N VAL A 100 -13.12 -4.49 -8.71
CA VAL A 100 -14.51 -4.82 -9.12
C VAL A 100 -14.74 -4.54 -10.60
N LEU A 101 -14.19 -3.44 -11.13
CA LEU A 101 -14.35 -3.08 -12.55
C LEU A 101 -13.56 -3.98 -13.50
N LEU A 102 -12.41 -4.49 -13.07
CA LEU A 102 -11.48 -5.26 -13.89
C LEU A 102 -11.64 -6.78 -13.74
N SER A 103 -12.36 -7.23 -12.72
CA SER A 103 -12.54 -8.64 -12.38
C SER A 103 -14.01 -9.05 -12.56
N PRO A 104 -14.32 -10.32 -12.86
CA PRO A 104 -15.67 -10.85 -12.81
C PRO A 104 -16.15 -11.05 -11.36
N ILE A 105 -16.06 -10.01 -10.54
CA ILE A 105 -16.54 -10.00 -9.15
C ILE A 105 -17.68 -9.01 -9.06
N ASP A 106 -18.88 -9.52 -8.79
CA ASP A 106 -20.12 -8.74 -8.89
C ASP A 106 -20.29 -7.67 -7.80
N SER A 107 -19.46 -7.69 -6.75
CA SER A 107 -19.60 -6.74 -5.64
C SER A 107 -18.32 -6.47 -4.86
N MET A 108 -18.25 -5.28 -4.28
CA MET A 108 -17.17 -4.87 -3.38
C MET A 108 -17.10 -5.71 -2.09
N GLN A 109 -18.23 -6.30 -1.66
CA GLN A 109 -18.28 -7.21 -0.51
C GLN A 109 -17.53 -8.52 -0.78
N ALA A 110 -17.52 -8.99 -2.03
CA ALA A 110 -16.78 -10.19 -2.42
C ALA A 110 -15.27 -9.93 -2.58
N VAL A 111 -14.86 -8.69 -2.90
CA VAL A 111 -13.44 -8.29 -2.97
C VAL A 111 -12.84 -8.06 -1.58
N LEU A 112 -13.66 -7.58 -0.63
CA LEU A 112 -13.18 -7.15 0.67
C LEU A 112 -12.37 -8.22 1.43
N PRO A 113 -12.80 -9.50 1.54
CA PRO A 113 -12.02 -10.52 2.24
C PRO A 113 -10.65 -10.77 1.61
N LEU A 114 -10.56 -10.64 0.28
CA LEU A 114 -9.33 -10.85 -0.47
C LEU A 114 -8.36 -9.67 -0.30
N SER A 115 -8.88 -8.45 -0.21
CA SER A 115 -8.08 -7.23 -0.12
C SER A 115 -7.76 -6.80 1.32
N LEU A 116 -8.53 -7.25 2.32
CA LEU A 116 -8.37 -6.87 3.72
C LEU A 116 -6.95 -7.10 4.27
N PRO A 117 -6.26 -8.21 3.97
CA PRO A 117 -4.87 -8.41 4.40
C PRO A 117 -3.93 -7.29 3.91
N TYR A 118 -4.13 -6.82 2.67
CA TYR A 118 -3.35 -5.72 2.09
C TYR A 118 -3.68 -4.38 2.77
N GLY A 119 -4.94 -4.13 3.09
CA GLY A 119 -5.37 -2.93 3.83
C GLY A 119 -4.77 -2.87 5.23
N VAL A 120 -4.82 -3.99 5.98
CA VAL A 120 -4.21 -4.09 7.32
C VAL A 120 -2.70 -3.87 7.27
N ALA A 121 -2.02 -4.52 6.32
CA ALA A 121 -0.59 -4.34 6.12
C ALA A 121 -0.22 -2.88 5.84
N ALA A 122 -0.99 -2.19 5.00
CA ALA A 122 -0.77 -0.78 4.69
C ALA A 122 -0.95 0.12 5.93
N VAL A 123 -1.96 -0.13 6.76
CA VAL A 123 -2.18 0.62 8.01
C VAL A 123 -1.03 0.39 9.00
N LEU A 124 -0.60 -0.86 9.17
CA LEU A 124 0.54 -1.20 10.03
C LEU A 124 1.83 -0.54 9.53
N ALA A 125 2.05 -0.51 8.22
CA ALA A 125 3.19 0.18 7.62
C ALA A 125 3.19 1.68 7.94
N VAL A 126 2.03 2.35 7.90
CA VAL A 126 1.92 3.76 8.31
C VAL A 126 2.25 3.93 9.79
N PHE A 127 1.76 3.06 10.66
CA PHE A 127 2.09 3.15 12.09
C PHE A 127 3.57 2.90 12.37
N TRP A 128 4.20 2.00 11.64
CA TRP A 128 5.63 1.74 11.73
C TRP A 128 6.45 2.93 11.20
N LEU A 129 6.10 3.48 10.03
CA LEU A 129 6.78 4.62 9.39
C LEU A 129 6.61 5.96 10.11
N TYR A 130 5.57 6.12 10.93
CA TYR A 130 5.32 7.36 11.67
C TYR A 130 5.31 7.15 13.19
N GLY A 131 5.88 6.03 13.64
CA GLY A 131 5.97 5.63 15.03
C GLY A 131 6.94 6.49 15.86
N PRO A 132 6.87 6.41 17.21
CA PRO A 132 7.68 7.23 18.11
C PRO A 132 9.18 7.02 17.96
N ALA A 133 9.62 5.77 17.72
CA ALA A 133 11.03 5.41 17.63
C ALA A 133 11.78 6.12 16.48
N GLN A 134 11.11 6.40 15.37
CA GLN A 134 11.71 7.13 14.26
C GLN A 134 11.78 8.65 14.51
N ARG A 135 10.92 9.21 15.36
CA ARG A 135 11.02 10.61 15.78
C ARG A 135 12.23 10.84 16.67
N ALA A 136 12.55 9.89 17.55
CA ALA A 136 13.74 9.94 18.39
C ALA A 136 15.03 9.89 17.56
N ALA A 137 15.07 9.06 16.51
CA ALA A 137 16.22 8.97 15.61
C ALA A 137 16.45 10.27 14.79
N VAL A 138 15.38 10.93 14.33
CA VAL A 138 15.49 12.23 13.64
C VAL A 138 15.93 13.33 14.61
N ALA A 139 15.39 13.34 15.84
CA ALA A 139 15.78 14.31 16.87
C ALA A 139 17.22 14.12 17.38
N ALA A 140 17.79 12.91 17.31
CA ALA A 140 19.17 12.62 17.69
C ALA A 140 20.20 12.93 16.59
N HIS A 141 19.74 13.19 15.35
CA HIS A 141 20.56 13.55 14.20
C HIS A 141 20.48 15.05 13.84
N HIS A 142 19.78 15.85 14.65
CA HIS A 142 19.76 17.31 14.62
C HIS A 142 20.45 17.87 15.86
#